data_AF-A0A8J7GIR1-F1
#
_entry.id   AF-A0A8J7GIR1-F1
#
_cell.length_a   1.000
_cell.length_b   1.000
_cell.length_c   1.000
_cell.angle_alpha   90.00
_cell.angle_beta   90.00
_cell.angle_gamma   90.00
#
_symmetry.space_group_name_H-M   'P 1'
#
loop_
_entity.id
_entity.type
_entity.pdbx_description
1 polymer ?
#
loop_
_entity_poly.entity_id
_entity_poly.type
_entity_poly.pdbx_seq_one_letter_code
_entity_poly.pdbx_strand_id
1 'polypeptide(L)'
;MSVRLICANPCLLLTVDGERVAFASAWRVDWSEHGSGNALVLWHEGRPRVIAARPELGRWLAENFVRHFTETKGLPWEGLEVTVAPVSFDLDLASGLRAAGGDVELTISGPKEVTLDGAEAYQLGDVANALTLVFVPCGDGTLSVGGVQVEGAPTSPFLTDAEVWSHLPAGSGSAAGDPA
;
A
#
# COMPACT_ATOMS: atom_id res chain seq x y z
N MET A 1 16.05 0.83 -17.89
CA MET A 1 15.25 0.77 -16.65
C MET A 1 15.60 2.00 -15.83
N SER A 2 14.61 2.76 -15.40
CA SER A 2 14.80 3.97 -14.58
C SER A 2 13.93 3.89 -13.34
N VAL A 3 14.47 4.27 -12.19
CA VAL A 3 13.75 4.24 -10.91
C VAL A 3 12.55 5.19 -10.98
N ARG A 4 11.41 4.73 -10.49
CA ARG A 4 10.13 5.46 -10.43
C ARG A 4 9.75 5.81 -8.99
N LEU A 5 9.97 4.89 -8.06
CA LEU A 5 9.59 5.03 -6.66
C LEU A 5 10.51 4.17 -5.77
N ILE A 6 10.95 4.73 -4.65
CA ILE A 6 11.62 4.03 -3.55
C ILE A 6 10.81 4.26 -2.28
N CYS A 7 10.32 3.18 -1.65
CA CYS A 7 9.40 3.30 -0.52
C CYS A 7 9.30 2.07 0.39
N ALA A 8 8.47 2.20 1.42
CA ALA A 8 7.80 1.13 2.16
C ALA A 8 6.27 1.31 1.97
N ASN A 9 5.50 0.22 1.84
CA ASN A 9 4.03 0.28 1.68
C ASN A 9 3.19 -0.73 2.50
N PRO A 10 3.48 -1.07 3.78
CA PRO A 10 2.73 -2.10 4.51
C PRO A 10 1.20 -2.03 4.37
N CYS A 11 0.57 -3.18 4.19
CA CYS A 11 -0.85 -3.29 3.88
C CYS A 11 -1.62 -4.16 4.88
N LEU A 12 -2.87 -3.77 5.11
CA LEU A 12 -3.85 -4.50 5.89
C LEU A 12 -5.17 -4.55 5.10
N LEU A 13 -5.70 -5.76 4.92
CA LEU A 13 -7.05 -6.01 4.45
C LEU A 13 -7.87 -6.60 5.60
N LEU A 14 -9.03 -6.04 5.89
CA LEU A 14 -9.98 -6.55 6.87
C LEU A 14 -11.18 -7.18 6.18
N THR A 15 -11.62 -8.34 6.67
CA THR A 15 -12.80 -9.05 6.18
C THR A 15 -13.78 -9.44 7.29
N VAL A 16 -15.08 -9.45 6.97
CA VAL A 16 -16.14 -10.01 7.83
C VAL A 16 -16.88 -11.06 7.00
N ASP A 17 -16.96 -12.29 7.51
CA ASP A 17 -17.57 -13.43 6.81
C ASP A 17 -17.01 -13.65 5.38
N GLY A 18 -15.73 -13.32 5.17
CA GLY A 18 -15.05 -13.42 3.88
C GLY A 18 -15.24 -12.21 2.95
N GLU A 19 -16.13 -11.28 3.30
CA GLU A 19 -16.35 -10.03 2.57
C GLU A 19 -15.38 -8.95 3.02
N ARG A 20 -14.83 -8.19 2.07
CA ARG A 20 -13.87 -7.12 2.35
C ARG A 20 -14.60 -5.89 2.88
N VAL A 21 -14.20 -5.43 4.06
CA VAL A 21 -14.83 -4.29 4.74
C VAL A 21 -13.92 -3.06 4.81
N ALA A 22 -12.60 -3.27 4.86
CA ALA A 22 -11.63 -2.19 4.76
C ALA A 22 -10.30 -2.65 4.20
N PHE A 23 -9.61 -1.73 3.55
CA PHE A 23 -8.22 -1.85 3.15
C PHE A 23 -7.46 -0.61 3.60
N ALA A 24 -6.22 -0.77 4.06
CA ALA A 24 -5.32 0.33 4.36
C ALA A 24 -3.89 -0.02 3.94
N SER A 25 -3.20 0.94 3.34
CA SER A 25 -1.78 0.87 3.01
C SER A 25 -1.09 2.14 3.50
N ALA A 26 -0.04 1.99 4.30
CA ALA A 26 0.76 3.09 4.80
C ALA A 26 2.05 3.20 4.00
N TRP A 27 2.37 4.41 3.57
CA TRP A 27 3.49 4.69 2.68
C TRP A 27 4.52 5.55 3.39
N ARG A 28 5.79 5.12 3.33
CA ARG A 28 6.97 5.99 3.49
C ARG A 28 7.65 6.09 2.13
N VAL A 29 7.55 7.24 1.48
CA VAL A 29 8.22 7.47 0.19
C VAL A 29 9.55 8.16 0.44
N ASP A 30 10.63 7.42 0.23
CA ASP A 30 12.00 7.92 0.38
C ASP A 30 12.41 8.74 -0.86
N TRP A 31 11.97 8.32 -2.05
CA TRP A 31 12.15 9.04 -3.31
C TRP A 31 11.06 8.68 -4.34
N SER A 32 10.58 9.64 -5.12
CA SER A 32 9.74 9.37 -6.29
C SER A 32 9.78 10.51 -7.31
N GLU A 33 9.23 10.27 -8.50
CA GLU A 33 8.99 11.29 -9.53
C GLU A 33 8.09 12.45 -9.04
N HIS A 34 7.31 12.22 -7.98
CA HIS A 34 6.40 13.19 -7.37
C HIS A 34 6.91 13.73 -6.02
N GLY A 35 8.17 13.42 -5.66
CA GLY A 35 8.81 13.80 -4.40
C GLY A 35 8.66 12.75 -3.30
N SER A 36 9.09 13.11 -2.09
CA SER A 36 9.07 12.24 -0.91
C SER A 36 8.01 12.67 0.12
N GLY A 37 7.70 11.76 1.04
CA GLY A 37 6.75 11.98 2.12
C GLY A 37 5.98 10.73 2.52
N ASN A 38 5.15 10.87 3.55
CA ASN A 38 4.30 9.78 4.04
C ASN A 38 2.86 9.95 3.59
N ALA A 39 2.16 8.84 3.41
CA ALA A 39 0.73 8.81 3.11
C ALA A 39 0.03 7.60 3.74
N LEU A 40 -1.27 7.73 3.99
CA LEU A 40 -2.17 6.61 4.24
C LEU A 40 -3.18 6.56 3.09
N VAL A 41 -3.29 5.42 2.41
CA VAL A 41 -4.32 5.17 1.40
C VAL A 41 -5.25 4.11 1.94
N LEU A 42 -6.54 4.42 2.00
CA LEU A 42 -7.56 3.53 2.56
C LEU A 42 -8.74 3.37 1.62
N TRP A 43 -9.43 2.26 1.78
CA TRP A 43 -10.79 2.04 1.31
C TRP A 43 -11.61 1.53 2.48
N HIS A 44 -12.74 2.16 2.74
CA HIS A 44 -13.65 1.78 3.82
C HIS A 44 -15.08 2.18 3.42
N GLU A 45 -16.05 1.27 3.59
CA GLU A 45 -17.46 1.51 3.24
C GLU A 45 -17.69 2.01 1.80
N GLY A 46 -16.94 1.47 0.83
CA GLY A 46 -17.06 1.88 -0.58
C GLY A 46 -16.36 3.18 -0.95
N ARG A 47 -15.66 3.83 0.00
CA ARG A 47 -15.03 5.13 -0.19
C ARG A 47 -13.51 5.03 -0.15
N PRO A 48 -12.82 5.27 -1.28
CA PRO A 48 -11.39 5.46 -1.27
C PRO A 48 -11.03 6.83 -0.68
N ARG A 49 -10.02 6.88 0.19
CA ARG A 49 -9.51 8.10 0.78
C ARG A 49 -8.00 8.04 0.88
N VAL A 50 -7.34 9.19 0.73
CA VAL A 50 -5.91 9.35 0.97
C VAL A 50 -5.65 10.49 1.95
N ILE A 51 -4.70 10.26 2.86
CA ILE A 51 -4.25 11.22 3.86
C ILE A 51 -2.76 11.44 3.63
N ALA A 52 -2.36 12.67 3.33
CA ALA A 52 -0.96 13.01 3.10
C ALA A 52 -0.71 14.50 3.33
N ALA A 53 0.50 14.87 3.76
CA ALA A 53 0.90 16.28 3.85
C ALA A 53 1.01 16.92 2.45
N ARG A 54 1.37 16.11 1.45
CA ARG A 54 1.46 16.47 0.04
C ARG A 54 0.35 15.78 -0.74
N PRO A 55 -0.78 16.45 -1.00
CA PRO A 55 -1.95 15.81 -1.62
C PRO A 55 -1.68 15.26 -3.02
N GLU A 56 -0.76 15.87 -3.77
CA GLU A 56 -0.34 15.41 -5.09
C GLU A 56 0.38 14.05 -5.04
N LEU A 57 1.25 13.83 -4.03
CA LEU A 57 1.92 12.56 -3.81
C LEU A 57 0.90 11.49 -3.40
N GLY A 58 0.04 11.81 -2.44
CA GLY A 58 -1.00 10.89 -1.97
C GLY A 58 -1.94 10.45 -3.10
N ARG A 59 -2.45 11.40 -3.90
CA ARG A 59 -3.29 11.09 -5.06
C ARG A 59 -2.55 10.20 -6.06
N TRP A 60 -1.31 10.53 -6.37
CA TRP A 60 -0.51 9.74 -7.30
C TRP A 60 -0.33 8.29 -6.84
N LEU A 61 0.01 8.06 -5.56
CA LEU A 61 0.12 6.71 -4.99
C LEU A 61 -1.21 5.93 -5.09
N ALA A 62 -2.32 6.57 -4.71
CA ALA A 62 -3.64 5.94 -4.76
C ALA A 62 -4.06 5.56 -6.18
N GLU A 63 -3.82 6.45 -7.15
CA GLU A 63 -4.27 6.30 -8.53
C GLU A 63 -3.33 5.49 -9.42
N ASN A 64 -2.04 5.40 -9.09
CA ASN A 64 -1.05 4.74 -9.95
C ASN A 64 -0.49 3.44 -9.37
N PHE A 65 -0.70 3.19 -8.08
CA PHE A 65 -0.22 1.98 -7.40
C PHE A 65 -1.37 1.26 -6.72
N VAL A 66 -1.90 1.84 -5.64
CA VAL A 66 -2.78 1.13 -4.71
C VAL A 66 -4.01 0.56 -5.40
N ARG A 67 -4.72 1.32 -6.24
CA ARG A 67 -5.93 0.83 -6.95
C ARG A 67 -5.71 -0.40 -7.83
N HIS A 68 -4.45 -0.72 -8.15
CA HIS A 68 -4.07 -1.81 -9.04
C HIS A 68 -3.53 -3.02 -8.29
N PHE A 69 -3.35 -2.92 -6.97
CA PHE A 69 -2.90 -4.05 -6.15
C PHE A 69 -3.96 -5.16 -6.09
N THR A 70 -3.49 -6.38 -5.88
CA THR A 70 -4.33 -7.58 -5.81
C THR A 70 -5.35 -7.46 -4.68
N GLU A 71 -4.94 -6.91 -3.54
CA GLU A 71 -5.73 -6.71 -2.32
C GLU A 71 -6.97 -5.83 -2.58
N THR A 72 -6.83 -4.84 -3.48
CA THR A 72 -7.89 -3.88 -3.82
C THR A 72 -8.65 -4.24 -5.08
N LYS A 73 -8.30 -5.34 -5.76
CA LYS A 73 -8.91 -5.72 -7.05
C LYS A 73 -10.42 -5.85 -6.92
N GLY A 74 -11.16 -5.10 -7.76
CA GLY A 74 -12.62 -5.10 -7.78
C GLY A 74 -13.29 -4.26 -6.68
N LEU A 75 -12.54 -3.55 -5.84
CA LEU A 75 -13.11 -2.53 -4.96
C LEU A 75 -13.43 -1.25 -5.77
N PRO A 76 -14.54 -0.55 -5.45
CA PRO A 76 -14.86 0.71 -6.10
C PRO A 76 -13.83 1.78 -5.71
N TRP A 77 -13.24 2.44 -6.71
CA TRP A 77 -12.18 3.44 -6.52
C TRP A 77 -12.55 4.84 -7.02
N GLU A 78 -13.83 5.06 -7.33
CA GLU A 78 -14.36 6.35 -7.75
C GLU A 78 -14.46 7.31 -6.56
N GLY A 79 -14.33 8.61 -6.82
CA GLY A 79 -14.55 9.64 -5.78
C GLY A 79 -13.46 9.70 -4.71
N LEU A 80 -12.19 9.43 -5.05
CA LEU A 80 -11.05 9.52 -4.14
C LEU A 80 -11.05 10.82 -3.32
N GLU A 81 -11.32 10.68 -2.03
CA GLU A 81 -11.28 11.78 -1.08
C GLU A 81 -9.83 12.06 -0.66
N VAL A 82 -9.41 13.32 -0.63
CA VAL A 82 -8.06 13.70 -0.23
C VAL A 82 -8.12 14.56 1.03
N THR A 83 -7.51 14.08 2.11
CA THR A 83 -7.30 14.83 3.35
C THR A 83 -5.85 15.28 3.44
N VAL A 84 -5.64 16.58 3.62
CA VAL A 84 -4.30 17.14 3.83
C VAL A 84 -3.97 17.11 5.32
N ALA A 85 -3.10 16.19 5.72
CA ALA A 85 -2.62 16.05 7.10
C ALA A 85 -1.27 15.31 7.14
N PRO A 86 -0.38 15.60 8.10
CA PRO A 86 0.83 14.82 8.28
C PRO A 86 0.49 13.37 8.67
N VAL A 87 1.35 12.44 8.25
CA VAL A 87 1.26 11.01 8.58
C VAL A 87 2.51 10.62 9.35
N SER A 88 2.34 10.16 10.60
CA SER A 88 3.40 9.47 11.33
C SER A 88 3.54 8.05 10.81
N PHE A 89 4.78 7.57 10.72
CA PHE A 89 5.11 6.25 10.19
C PHE A 89 6.28 5.69 11.01
N ASP A 90 6.02 4.61 11.74
CA ASP A 90 7.01 3.89 12.55
C ASP A 90 6.98 2.42 12.15
N LEU A 91 8.01 2.01 11.41
CA LEU A 91 8.15 0.67 10.85
C LEU A 91 9.43 0.04 11.38
N ASP A 92 9.28 -1.14 11.94
CA ASP A 92 10.37 -2.02 12.31
C ASP A 92 10.00 -3.44 11.86
N LEU A 93 10.80 -4.02 10.98
CA LEU A 93 10.54 -5.35 10.42
C LEU A 93 10.50 -6.45 11.50
N ALA A 94 11.05 -6.21 12.69
CA ALA A 94 11.02 -7.14 13.81
C ALA A 94 9.78 -6.98 14.71
N SER A 95 9.14 -5.80 14.74
CA SER A 95 8.03 -5.53 15.68
C SER A 95 6.72 -5.13 15.02
N GLY A 96 6.73 -4.61 13.79
CA GLY A 96 5.53 -4.27 13.02
C GLY A 96 5.51 -2.84 12.49
N LEU A 97 4.31 -2.35 12.20
CA LEU A 97 4.04 -0.98 11.79
C LEU A 97 3.08 -0.32 12.78
N ARG A 98 3.34 0.96 13.06
CA ARG A 98 2.32 1.92 13.50
C ARG A 98 2.32 3.12 12.56
N ALA A 99 1.17 3.44 11.98
CA ALA A 99 0.99 4.64 11.18
C ALA A 99 -0.29 5.38 11.58
N ALA A 100 -0.27 6.70 11.53
CA ALA A 100 -1.43 7.51 11.88
C ALA A 100 -1.43 8.83 11.11
N GLY A 101 -2.62 9.31 10.75
CA GLY A 101 -2.81 10.58 10.08
C GLY A 101 -4.27 10.96 9.99
N GLY A 102 -4.58 12.24 10.20
CA GLY A 102 -5.97 12.69 10.32
C GLY A 102 -6.68 11.97 11.46
N ASP A 103 -7.74 11.25 11.14
CA ASP A 103 -8.57 10.44 12.03
C ASP A 103 -8.35 8.93 11.84
N VAL A 104 -7.28 8.54 11.14
CA VAL A 104 -6.97 7.14 10.82
C VAL A 104 -5.73 6.68 11.56
N GLU A 105 -5.81 5.49 12.16
CA GLU A 105 -4.70 4.78 12.79
C GLU A 105 -4.62 3.35 12.25
N LEU A 106 -3.42 2.92 11.85
CA LEU A 106 -3.12 1.60 11.34
C LEU A 106 -2.04 0.96 12.20
N THR A 107 -2.26 -0.28 12.62
CA THR A 107 -1.21 -1.13 13.19
C THR A 107 -1.14 -2.47 12.46
N ILE A 108 0.07 -2.96 12.24
CA ILE A 108 0.33 -4.29 11.70
C ILE A 108 1.36 -4.95 12.61
N SER A 109 1.14 -6.21 13.00
CA SER A 109 1.96 -6.87 14.00
C SER A 109 2.10 -8.38 13.77
N GLY A 110 2.98 -9.00 14.57
CA GLY A 110 3.35 -10.41 14.40
C GLY A 110 4.11 -10.67 13.09
N PRO A 111 5.18 -9.91 12.78
CA PRO A 111 6.02 -10.21 11.63
C PRO A 111 6.57 -11.63 11.71
N LYS A 112 6.66 -12.29 10.56
CA LYS A 112 7.16 -13.66 10.41
C LYS A 112 8.56 -13.65 9.84
N GLU A 113 8.78 -14.36 8.74
CA GLU A 113 10.07 -14.42 8.06
C GLU A 113 10.24 -13.23 7.11
N VAL A 114 11.45 -12.64 7.11
CA VAL A 114 11.82 -11.56 6.19
C VAL A 114 12.37 -12.19 4.91
N THR A 115 11.77 -11.85 3.77
CA THR A 115 12.19 -12.34 2.45
C THR A 115 12.49 -11.18 1.50
N LEU A 116 13.31 -11.47 0.48
CA LEU A 116 13.42 -10.61 -0.69
C LEU A 116 12.44 -11.14 -1.74
N ASP A 117 11.62 -10.26 -2.28
CA ASP A 117 10.65 -10.57 -3.32
C ASP A 117 10.73 -9.55 -4.47
N GLY A 118 10.05 -9.81 -5.57
CA GLY A 118 10.01 -8.92 -6.71
C GLY A 118 9.32 -9.53 -7.93
N ALA A 119 9.07 -8.66 -8.90
CA ALA A 119 8.51 -9.04 -10.18
C ALA A 119 9.20 -8.24 -11.28
N GLU A 120 9.65 -8.91 -12.33
CA GLU A 120 10.27 -8.24 -13.48
C GLU A 120 9.24 -7.46 -14.31
N ALA A 121 7.96 -7.83 -14.24
CA ALA A 121 6.87 -7.19 -14.97
C ALA A 121 5.56 -7.19 -14.19
N TYR A 122 5.52 -6.44 -13.08
CA TYR A 122 4.31 -6.18 -12.30
C TYR A 122 3.38 -5.19 -13.04
N GLN A 123 2.11 -5.54 -13.18
CA GLN A 123 1.14 -4.68 -13.88
C GLN A 123 0.48 -3.68 -12.93
N LEU A 124 0.65 -2.39 -13.23
CA LEU A 124 -0.10 -1.30 -12.63
C LEU A 124 -1.03 -0.71 -13.70
N GLY A 125 -2.25 -1.27 -13.77
CA GLY A 125 -3.17 -1.00 -14.88
C GLY A 125 -2.61 -1.59 -16.18
N ASP A 126 -2.47 -0.75 -17.20
CA ASP A 126 -1.91 -1.15 -18.51
C ASP A 126 -0.39 -0.94 -18.60
N VAL A 127 0.27 -0.60 -17.48
CA VAL A 127 1.70 -0.28 -17.44
C VAL A 127 2.46 -1.33 -16.64
N ALA A 128 3.39 -2.01 -17.31
CA ALA A 128 4.32 -2.95 -16.68
C ALA A 128 5.48 -2.21 -16.00
N ASN A 129 5.81 -2.62 -14.79
CA ASN A 129 6.89 -2.08 -13.97
C ASN A 129 7.75 -3.23 -13.42
N ALA A 130 9.04 -2.99 -13.22
CA ALA A 130 9.84 -3.88 -12.40
C ALA A 130 9.72 -3.47 -10.93
N LEU A 131 9.65 -4.46 -10.05
CA LEU A 131 9.54 -4.32 -8.60
C LEU A 131 10.58 -5.22 -7.92
N THR A 132 11.24 -4.70 -6.91
CA THR A 132 12.00 -5.48 -5.92
C THR A 132 11.67 -4.91 -4.55
N LEU A 133 11.48 -5.76 -3.56
CA LEU A 133 11.09 -5.35 -2.21
C LEU A 133 11.60 -6.31 -1.15
N VAL A 134 11.77 -5.81 0.07
CA VAL A 134 11.75 -6.65 1.26
C VAL A 134 10.30 -6.87 1.66
N PHE A 135 9.92 -8.12 1.87
CA PHE A 135 8.55 -8.53 2.22
C PHE A 135 8.55 -9.26 3.56
N VAL A 136 7.58 -8.96 4.42
CA VAL A 136 7.40 -9.61 5.72
C VAL A 136 5.92 -9.91 5.94
N PRO A 137 5.47 -11.17 5.81
CA PRO A 137 4.12 -11.54 6.17
C PRO A 137 3.90 -11.32 7.67
N CYS A 138 2.71 -10.88 8.05
CA CYS A 138 2.32 -10.61 9.42
C CYS A 138 1.17 -11.51 9.88
N GLY A 139 0.97 -11.56 11.20
CA GLY A 139 -0.06 -12.38 11.83
C GLY A 139 -1.36 -11.61 12.08
N ASP A 140 -1.26 -10.29 12.31
CA ASP A 140 -2.38 -9.50 12.82
C ASP A 140 -2.26 -8.03 12.36
N GLY A 141 -3.36 -7.29 12.47
CA GLY A 141 -3.40 -5.86 12.22
C GLY A 141 -4.77 -5.24 12.55
N THR A 142 -4.76 -3.96 12.91
CA THR A 142 -5.96 -3.20 13.23
C THR A 142 -6.00 -1.89 12.47
N LEU A 143 -7.22 -1.44 12.16
CA LEU A 143 -7.51 -0.15 11.56
C LEU A 143 -8.56 0.56 12.41
N SER A 144 -8.32 1.83 12.73
CA SER A 144 -9.30 2.70 13.37
C SER A 144 -9.57 3.92 12.50
N VAL A 145 -10.84 4.33 12.41
CA VAL A 145 -11.30 5.54 11.70
C VAL A 145 -12.19 6.34 12.64
N GLY A 146 -11.89 7.62 12.84
CA GLY A 146 -12.65 8.46 13.78
C GLY A 146 -12.55 7.99 15.23
N GLY A 147 -11.48 7.28 15.60
CA GLY A 147 -11.32 6.65 16.92
C GLY A 147 -12.13 5.38 17.13
N VAL A 148 -12.84 4.88 16.10
CA VAL A 148 -13.59 3.63 16.15
C VAL A 148 -12.79 2.56 15.39
N GLN A 149 -12.51 1.44 16.04
CA GLN A 149 -11.89 0.30 15.39
C GLN A 149 -12.85 -0.29 14.36
N VAL A 150 -12.36 -0.47 13.14
CA VAL A 150 -13.11 -1.13 12.06
C VAL A 150 -13.25 -2.60 12.40
N GLU A 151 -14.47 -3.11 12.39
CA GLU A 151 -14.74 -4.53 12.62
C GLU A 151 -14.23 -5.36 11.43
N GLY A 152 -13.57 -6.48 11.71
CA GLY A 152 -13.09 -7.40 10.69
C GLY A 152 -11.85 -8.18 11.14
N ALA A 153 -11.64 -9.34 10.52
CA ALA A 153 -10.45 -10.15 10.69
C ALA A 153 -9.37 -9.74 9.68
N PRO A 154 -8.10 -9.59 10.11
CA PRO A 154 -6.99 -9.34 9.19
C PRO A 154 -6.81 -10.51 8.22
N THR A 155 -6.72 -10.20 6.94
CA THR A 155 -6.51 -11.16 5.86
C THR A 155 -5.13 -10.91 5.25
N SER A 156 -4.18 -11.81 5.54
CA SER A 156 -2.80 -11.77 5.06
C SER A 156 -2.12 -10.40 5.19
N PRO A 157 -2.11 -9.76 6.39
CA PRO A 157 -1.42 -8.50 6.55
C PRO A 157 0.08 -8.66 6.28
N PHE A 158 0.74 -7.61 5.80
CA PHE A 158 2.17 -7.66 5.52
C PHE A 158 2.85 -6.30 5.67
N LEU A 159 4.16 -6.35 5.90
CA LEU A 159 5.05 -5.21 5.77
C LEU A 159 5.82 -5.33 4.46
N THR A 160 6.14 -4.17 3.91
CA THR A 160 7.18 -4.06 2.88
C THR A 160 8.11 -2.92 3.25
N ASP A 161 9.37 -3.04 2.87
CA ASP A 161 10.36 -1.97 2.96
C ASP A 161 11.36 -2.11 1.80
N ALA A 162 12.16 -1.07 1.59
CA ALA A 162 13.14 -1.01 0.51
C ALA A 162 12.55 -1.40 -0.86
N GLU A 163 11.28 -1.06 -1.10
CA GLU A 163 10.65 -1.26 -2.40
C GLU A 163 11.31 -0.34 -3.42
N VAL A 164 11.70 -0.91 -4.56
CA VAL A 164 12.20 -0.16 -5.71
C VAL A 164 11.34 -0.51 -6.91
N TRP A 165 10.53 0.46 -7.31
CA TRP A 165 9.76 0.39 -8.55
C TRP A 165 10.54 1.07 -9.68
N SER A 166 10.54 0.46 -10.86
CA SER A 166 11.20 1.02 -12.03
C SER A 166 10.37 0.89 -13.29
N HIS A 167 10.50 1.89 -14.17
CA HIS A 167 10.02 1.80 -15.53
C HIS A 167 10.80 0.75 -16.30
N LEU A 168 10.07 -0.11 -17.03
CA LEU A 168 10.67 -1.00 -18.00
C LEU A 168 11.19 -0.22 -19.22
N PRO A 169 12.23 -0.71 -19.91
CA PRO A 169 12.68 -0.12 -21.17
C PRO A 169 11.53 -0.05 -22.19
N ALA A 170 11.47 1.02 -22.98
CA ALA A 170 10.52 1.11 -24.08
C ALA A 170 10.70 -0.09 -25.04
N GLY A 171 9.65 -0.89 -25.25
CA GLY A 171 9.65 -2.04 -26.16
C GLY A 171 9.73 -3.43 -25.52
N SER A 172 9.76 -3.56 -24.19
CA SER A 172 9.78 -4.87 -23.49
C SER A 172 8.41 -5.50 -23.23
N GLY A 173 7.35 -5.07 -23.94
CA GLY A 173 6.00 -5.61 -23.79
C GLY A 173 5.84 -6.95 -24.49
N SER A 174 6.04 -8.06 -23.77
CA SER A 174 5.33 -9.35 -23.93
C SER A 174 6.10 -10.50 -23.26
N ALA A 175 5.78 -10.79 -22.00
CA ALA A 175 5.77 -12.17 -21.50
C ALA A 175 4.76 -12.21 -20.34
N ALA A 176 3.53 -12.61 -20.64
CA ALA A 176 2.54 -12.93 -19.64
C ALA A 176 3.02 -14.16 -18.85
N GLY A 177 3.03 -14.02 -17.53
CA GLY A 177 3.16 -15.12 -16.58
C GLY A 177 2.53 -14.65 -15.28
N ASP A 178 1.24 -14.94 -15.10
CA ASP A 178 0.59 -14.78 -13.79
C ASP A 178 1.30 -15.69 -12.78
N PRO A 179 1.70 -15.19 -11.59
CA PRO A 179 2.13 -16.06 -10.51
C PRO A 179 0.92 -16.80 -9.91
N ALA A 180 1.18 -18.04 -9.48
CA ALA A 180 0.23 -18.93 -8.81
C ALA A 180 -0.05 -18.52 -7.36
#